data_AF-A0A4R4D0K3-F1
#
_entry.id   AF-A0A4R4D0K3-F1
#
_cell.length_a   1.000
_cell.length_b   1.000
_cell.length_c   1.000
_cell.angle_alpha   90.00
_cell.angle_beta   90.00
_cell.angle_gamma   90.00
#
_symmetry.space_group_name_H-M   'P 1'
#
loop_
_entity.id
_entity.type
_entity.pdbx_description
1 polymer ?
#
loop_
_entity_poly.entity_id
_entity_poly.type
_entity_poly.pdbx_seq_one_letter_code
_entity_poly.pdbx_strand_id
1 'polypeptide(L)'
;MHSNDFEKAFGDFLDRREYDQAENALFAMVRIAFIAGWRAAGGDPPPPQKIFQIIHKKDIDPNGIDSDLCAPSEGDDEDSKK
;
A
#
# COMPACT_ATOMS: atom_id res chain seq x y z
N MET A 1 3.82 31.71 30.83
CA MET A 1 2.48 31.10 30.73
C MET A 1 2.09 31.24 29.26
N HIS A 2 2.06 30.14 28.49
CA HIS A 2 1.70 30.23 27.08
C HIS A 2 0.27 30.78 26.99
N SER A 3 0.09 31.85 26.22
CA SER A 3 -1.24 32.44 25.98
C SER A 3 -2.16 31.34 25.45
N ASN A 4 -3.42 31.37 25.87
CA ASN A 4 -4.49 30.45 25.47
C ASN A 4 -4.54 30.25 23.93
N ASP A 5 -4.12 31.25 23.17
CA ASP A 5 -4.04 31.20 21.70
C ASP A 5 -3.02 30.18 21.16
N PHE A 6 -1.89 29.98 21.85
CA PHE A 6 -0.88 29.01 21.42
C PHE A 6 -1.39 27.58 21.57
N GLU A 7 -1.93 27.24 22.75
CA GLU A 7 -2.50 25.91 23.01
C GLU A 7 -3.68 25.63 22.09
N LYS A 8 -4.51 26.65 21.81
CA LYS A 8 -5.59 26.53 20.85
C LYS A 8 -5.07 26.28 19.43
N ALA A 9 -4.12 27.07 18.95
CA ALA A 9 -3.55 26.90 17.61
C ALA A 9 -2.82 25.55 17.44
N PHE A 10 -2.20 25.07 18.52
CA PHE A 10 -1.59 23.74 18.56
C PHE A 10 -2.65 22.63 18.53
N GLY A 11 -3.73 22.73 19.32
CA GLY A 11 -4.87 21.81 19.25
C GLY A 11 -5.49 21.77 17.85
N ASP A 12 -5.77 22.94 17.27
CA ASP A 12 -6.29 23.08 15.90
C ASP A 12 -5.31 22.52 14.83
N PHE A 13 -4.03 22.32 15.16
CA PHE A 13 -3.05 21.67 14.29
C PHE A 13 -3.07 20.15 14.46
N LEU A 14 -3.22 19.62 15.68
CA LEU A 14 -3.32 18.18 15.94
C LEU A 14 -4.56 17.56 15.27
N ASP A 15 -5.67 18.29 15.24
CA ASP A 15 -6.94 17.81 14.66
C ASP A 15 -6.92 17.76 13.12
N ARG A 16 -5.80 18.13 12.49
CA ARG A 16 -5.66 18.14 11.02
C ARG A 16 -5.24 16.77 10.51
N ARG A 17 -5.82 16.38 9.37
CA ARG A 17 -5.43 15.15 8.65
C ARG A 17 -3.96 15.08 8.29
N GLU A 18 -3.32 16.21 8.06
CA GLU A 18 -1.90 16.31 7.77
C GLU A 18 -1.06 15.87 8.96
N TYR A 19 -1.52 16.15 10.19
CA TYR A 19 -0.87 15.68 11.40
C TYR A 19 -1.04 14.17 11.56
N ASP A 20 -2.23 13.61 11.35
CA ASP A 20 -2.45 12.16 11.35
C ASP A 20 -1.49 11.44 10.38
N GLN A 21 -1.30 12.01 9.18
CA GLN A 21 -0.38 11.46 8.18
C GLN A 21 1.08 11.55 8.63
N ALA A 22 1.48 12.68 9.20
CA ALA A 22 2.83 12.89 9.73
C ALA A 22 3.12 11.94 10.90
N GLU A 23 2.17 11.76 11.82
CA GLU A 23 2.26 10.83 12.94
C GLU A 23 2.40 9.39 12.45
N ASN A 24 1.57 8.97 11.49
CA ASN A 24 1.65 7.64 10.91
C ASN A 24 3.00 7.39 10.22
N ALA A 25 3.53 8.38 9.47
CA ALA A 25 4.84 8.28 8.85
C ALA A 25 5.95 8.16 9.89
N LEU A 26 5.90 8.96 10.96
CA LEU A 26 6.86 8.90 12.06
C LEU A 26 6.82 7.53 12.76
N PHE A 27 5.62 7.02 13.05
CA PHE A 27 5.45 5.69 13.64
C PHE A 27 6.04 4.59 12.75
N ALA A 28 5.78 4.64 11.44
CA ALA A 28 6.32 3.69 10.48
C ALA A 28 7.86 3.71 10.46
N MET A 29 8.47 4.90 10.44
CA MET A 29 9.93 5.05 10.48
C MET A 29 10.53 4.43 11.75
N VAL A 30 9.98 4.75 12.92
CA VAL A 30 10.44 4.21 14.20
C VAL A 30 10.32 2.69 14.22
N ARG A 31 9.20 2.15 13.74
CA ARG A 31 8.97 0.71 13.65
C ARG A 31 9.98 0.02 12.74
N ILE A 32 10.27 0.60 11.57
CA ILE A 32 11.28 0.07 10.63
C ILE A 32 12.66 0.05 11.28
N ALA A 33 13.06 1.15 11.91
CA ALA A 33 14.35 1.24 12.60
C ALA A 33 14.47 0.20 13.72
N PHE A 34 13.40 0.01 14.51
CA PHE A 34 13.36 -1.01 15.56
C PHE A 34 13.48 -2.43 15.00
N ILE A 35 12.73 -2.75 13.93
CA ILE A 35 12.83 -4.04 13.24
C ILE A 35 14.26 -4.30 12.75
N ALA A 36 14.92 -3.28 12.19
CA ALA A 36 16.29 -3.39 11.73
C ALA A 36 17.25 -3.68 12.90
N GLY A 37 17.10 -2.97 14.03
CA GLY A 37 17.88 -3.23 15.25
C GLY A 37 17.62 -4.62 15.85
N TRP A 38 16.37 -5.05 15.90
CA TRP A 38 15.97 -6.38 16.36
C TRP A 38 16.62 -7.49 15.54
N ARG A 39 16.58 -7.34 14.21
CA ARG A 39 17.25 -8.26 13.29
C ARG A 39 18.76 -8.27 13.46
N ALA A 40 19.38 -7.10 13.67
CA ALA A 40 20.82 -6.99 13.93
C ALA A 40 21.24 -7.66 15.25
N ALA A 41 20.35 -7.70 16.25
CA ALA A 41 20.56 -8.41 17.50
C ALA A 41 20.35 -9.94 17.39
N GLY A 42 20.02 -10.46 16.19
CA GLY A 42 19.77 -11.88 15.96
C GLY A 42 18.34 -12.34 16.24
N GLY A 43 17.40 -11.41 16.46
CA GLY A 43 15.98 -11.71 16.60
C GLY A 43 15.28 -11.82 15.25
N ASP A 44 14.34 -12.77 15.13
CA ASP A 44 13.50 -12.84 13.94
C ASP A 44 12.41 -11.76 13.98
N PRO A 45 12.26 -10.95 12.93
CA PRO A 45 11.21 -9.95 12.87
C PRO A 45 9.84 -10.61 12.70
N PRO A 46 8.76 -10.00 13.22
CA PRO A 46 7.42 -10.50 12.98
C PRO A 46 7.12 -10.52 11.47
N PRO A 47 6.37 -11.53 10.98
CA PRO A 47 6.02 -11.59 9.57
C PRO A 47 5.28 -10.31 9.14
N PRO A 48 5.50 -9.84 7.90
CA PRO A 48 4.77 -8.69 7.39
C PRO A 48 3.27 -8.93 7.52
N GLN A 49 2.55 -8.00 8.15
CA GLN A 49 1.11 -8.14 8.36
C GLN A 49 0.41 -8.14 7.00
N LYS A 50 -0.29 -9.23 6.68
CA LYS A 50 -1.13 -9.30 5.47
C LYS A 50 -2.32 -8.35 5.64
N ILE A 51 -2.31 -7.25 4.90
CA ILE A 51 -3.30 -6.15 4.97
C ILE A 51 -4.56 -6.52 4.18
N PHE A 52 -5.11 -7.71 4.40
CA PHE A 52 -6.24 -8.32 3.68
C PHE A 52 -5.90 -8.95 2.33
N GLN A 53 -6.52 -10.10 2.10
CA GLN A 53 -6.59 -10.78 0.81
C GLN A 53 -8.02 -10.61 0.31
N ILE A 54 -8.19 -10.03 -0.88
CA ILE A 54 -9.50 -9.94 -1.52
C ILE A 54 -9.87 -11.35 -1.99
N ILE A 55 -10.87 -11.95 -1.37
CA ILE A 55 -11.41 -13.25 -1.77
C ILE A 55 -12.70 -12.99 -2.54
N HIS A 56 -12.71 -13.36 -3.82
CA HIS A 56 -13.92 -13.30 -4.63
C HIS A 56 -14.86 -14.46 -4.26
N LYS A 57 -16.16 -14.18 -4.13
CA LYS A 57 -17.19 -15.17 -3.72
C LYS A 57 -17.42 -16.27 -4.76
N LYS A 58 -16.92 -16.10 -5.98
CA LYS A 58 -16.95 -17.08 -7.06
C LYS A 58 -15.55 -17.21 -7.63
N ASP A 59 -15.17 -18.41 -8.03
CA ASP A 59 -13.99 -18.63 -8.86
C ASP A 59 -14.21 -17.88 -10.17
N ILE A 60 -13.47 -16.79 -10.35
CA ILE A 60 -13.44 -16.05 -11.61
C ILE A 60 -12.28 -16.64 -12.40
N ASP A 61 -12.59 -17.27 -13.52
CA ASP A 61 -11.57 -17.68 -14.48
C ASP A 61 -10.84 -16.41 -14.95
N PRO A 62 -9.52 -16.29 -14.72
CA PRO A 62 -8.75 -15.13 -15.16
C PRO A 62 -8.79 -14.91 -16.68
N ASN A 63 -9.11 -15.94 -17.47
CA ASN A 63 -9.28 -15.84 -18.93
C ASN A 63 -10.69 -15.39 -19.34
N GLY A 64 -11.66 -15.39 -18.42
CA GLY A 64 -13.02 -14.91 -18.65
C GLY A 64 -13.24 -13.44 -18.27
N ILE A 65 -12.19 -12.78 -17.77
CA ILE A 65 -12.19 -11.34 -17.53
C ILE A 65 -11.86 -10.68 -18.85
N ASP A 66 -12.85 -10.05 -19.47
CA ASP A 66 -12.63 -9.19 -20.64
C ASP A 66 -11.74 -8.03 -20.19
N SER A 67 -10.44 -8.21 -20.44
CA SER A 67 -9.38 -7.29 -20.07
C SER A 67 -8.88 -6.72 -21.39
N ASP A 68 -8.97 -5.41 -21.55
CA ASP A 68 -8.52 -4.66 -22.75
C ASP A 68 -7.00 -4.80 -23.04
N LEU A 69 -6.30 -5.66 -22.30
CA LEU A 69 -4.87 -5.96 -22.45
C LEU A 69 -4.58 -7.11 -23.44
N CYS A 70 -5.59 -7.75 -24.02
CA CYS A 70 -5.36 -8.76 -25.05
C CYS A 70 -5.18 -8.09 -26.43
N ALA A 71 -3.96 -7.67 -26.73
CA ALA A 71 -3.59 -7.32 -28.09
C ALA A 71 -3.72 -8.59 -28.97
N PRO A 72 -4.55 -8.61 -30.03
CA PRO A 72 -4.53 -9.72 -30.95
C PRO A 72 -3.16 -9.73 -31.62
N SER A 73 -2.40 -10.81 -31.44
CA SER A 73 -1.26 -11.12 -32.29
C SER A 73 -1.81 -11.29 -33.70
N GLU A 74 -1.57 -10.29 -34.56
CA GLU A 74 -1.87 -10.35 -35.99
C GLU A 74 -1.17 -11.59 -36.56
N GLY A 75 -1.99 -12.59 -36.92
CA GLY A 75 -1.53 -13.82 -37.54
C GLY A 75 -1.12 -13.53 -38.98
N ASP A 76 -0.01 -14.13 -39.38
CA ASP A 76 0.48 -14.21 -40.74
C ASP A 76 -0.63 -14.72 -41.68
N ASP A 77 -1.15 -13.86 -42.54
CA ASP A 77 -2.03 -14.27 -43.64
C ASP A 77 -1.21 -15.09 -44.64
N GLU A 78 -1.43 -16.40 -44.57
CA GLU A 78 -1.01 -17.39 -45.55
C GLU A 78 -1.75 -17.11 -46.88
N ASP A 79 -1.16 -16.29 -47.74
CA ASP A 79 -1.66 -16.04 -49.09
C ASP A 79 -1.49 -17.31 -49.94
N SER A 80 -2.56 -18.11 -49.98
CA SER A 80 -2.70 -19.27 -50.86
C SER A 80 -4.11 -19.32 -51.46
N LYS A 81 -4.28 -18.72 -52.65
CA LYS A 81 -5.14 -19.21 -53.74
C LYS A 81 -4.95 -18.32 -54.97
N LYS A 82 -4.36 -18.83 -56.05
CA LYS A 82 -4.95 -19.69 -57.10
C LYS A 82 -5.43 -18.88 -58.28
#